data_AF-A0A0C3QTA1-F1
#
_entry.id   AF-A0A0C3QTA1-F1
#
_cell.length_a   1.000
_cell.length_b   1.000
_cell.length_c   1.000
_cell.angle_alpha   90.00
_cell.angle_beta   90.00
_cell.angle_gamma   90.00
#
_symmetry.space_group_name_H-M   'P 1'
#
loop_
_entity.id
_entity.type
_entity.pdbx_description
1 polymer ?
#
loop_
_entity_poly.entity_id
_entity_poly.type
_entity_poly.pdbx_seq_one_letter_code
_entity_poly.pdbx_strand_id
1 'polypeptide(L)'
;MGAAWPGMEELVLCPDPNDGQGTPISRLPHVATAFPQIRLLGLYFDHLDPPGPAGDLLPEIQFKCLRELHVGASPIPSGDTAAVGLYLASLFAVGTKPSIKAEASGARSNSFYGSLASEEWKEIERWVHRTMRVKEAVMCRLSSH
;
A
#
# COMPACT_ATOMS: atom_id res chain seq x y z
N MET A 1 19.83 -1.71 -3.34
CA MET A 1 19.49 -2.14 -1.96
C MET A 1 18.81 -3.50 -1.95
N GLY A 2 17.66 -3.73 -2.60
CA GLY A 2 16.99 -5.05 -2.52
C GLY A 2 17.79 -6.27 -2.96
N ALA A 3 18.69 -6.12 -3.94
CA ALA A 3 19.60 -7.20 -4.34
C ALA A 3 20.55 -7.68 -3.22
N ALA A 4 20.80 -6.85 -2.19
CA ALA A 4 21.65 -7.20 -1.05
C ALA A 4 20.87 -7.95 0.05
N TRP A 5 19.53 -7.88 0.05
CA TRP A 5 18.67 -8.48 1.08
C TRP A 5 17.43 -9.17 0.46
N PRO A 6 17.63 -10.23 -0.34
CA PRO A 6 16.54 -10.91 -1.04
C PRO A 6 15.51 -11.59 -0.10
N GLY A 7 15.92 -11.90 1.13
CA GLY A 7 15.07 -12.49 2.17
C GLY A 7 14.47 -11.48 3.15
N MET A 8 14.49 -10.18 2.84
CA MET A 8 13.94 -9.17 3.75
C MET A 8 12.42 -9.29 3.84
N GLU A 9 11.92 -9.56 5.05
CA GLU A 9 10.49 -9.72 5.33
C GLU A 9 9.84 -8.42 5.85
N GLU A 10 10.63 -7.52 6.42
CA GLU A 10 10.09 -6.31 7.07
C GLU A 10 10.90 -5.08 6.65
N LEU A 11 10.19 -4.02 6.26
CA LEU A 11 10.77 -2.76 5.80
C LEU A 11 9.85 -1.61 6.16
N VAL A 12 10.20 -0.82 7.18
CA VAL A 12 9.45 0.39 7.55
C VAL A 12 10.32 1.60 7.24
N LEU A 13 9.97 2.33 6.18
CA LEU A 13 10.73 3.48 5.70
C LEU A 13 9.96 4.77 5.96
N CYS A 14 10.06 5.27 7.20
CA CYS A 14 9.55 6.57 7.63
C CYS A 14 8.15 6.88 7.08
N PRO A 15 7.09 6.24 7.63
CA PRO A 15 5.73 6.45 7.19
C PRO A 15 5.19 7.87 7.53
N ASP A 16 5.93 8.63 8.34
CA ASP A 16 5.63 10.02 8.74
C ASP A 16 6.83 10.95 8.44
N PRO A 17 7.12 11.29 7.18
CA PRO A 17 8.23 12.20 6.88
C PRO A 17 7.85 13.65 7.20
N ASN A 18 8.68 14.34 7.99
CA ASN A 18 8.49 15.77 8.29
C ASN A 18 8.76 16.69 7.07
N ASP A 19 9.57 16.26 6.10
CA ASP A 19 10.04 17.07 4.96
C ASP A 19 10.16 16.25 3.66
N GLY A 20 9.26 15.28 3.43
CA GLY A 20 9.32 14.41 2.24
C GLY A 20 10.49 13.40 2.23
N GLN A 21 11.26 13.31 3.33
CA GLN A 21 12.34 12.33 3.53
C GLN A 21 11.78 10.95 3.93
N GLY A 22 11.03 10.33 3.03
CA GLY A 22 10.54 8.96 3.16
C GLY A 22 10.53 8.27 1.80
N THR A 23 9.99 7.05 1.73
CA THR A 23 9.71 6.41 0.44
C THR A 23 8.23 6.58 0.07
N PRO A 24 7.91 7.33 -1.00
CA PRO A 24 6.52 7.55 -1.39
C PRO A 24 5.93 6.29 -2.00
N ILE A 25 4.61 6.15 -1.88
CA ILE A 25 3.89 4.99 -2.39
C ILE A 25 3.98 4.80 -3.91
N SER A 26 4.26 5.86 -4.68
CA SER A 26 4.51 5.77 -6.12
C SER A 26 5.72 4.89 -6.46
N ARG A 27 6.60 4.61 -5.49
CA ARG A 27 7.72 3.67 -5.63
C ARG A 27 7.37 2.22 -5.31
N LEU A 28 6.15 1.91 -4.89
CA LEU A 28 5.72 0.56 -4.52
C LEU A 28 6.07 -0.53 -5.55
N PRO A 29 5.87 -0.34 -6.87
CA PRO A 29 6.24 -1.37 -7.84
C PRO A 29 7.73 -1.73 -7.80
N HIS A 30 8.61 -0.74 -7.63
CA HIS A 30 10.05 -0.98 -7.52
C HIS A 30 10.41 -1.73 -6.23
N VAL A 31 9.68 -1.46 -5.13
CA VAL A 31 9.83 -2.16 -3.86
C VAL A 31 9.40 -3.63 -4.00
N ALA A 32 8.29 -3.90 -4.68
CA ALA A 32 7.82 -5.27 -4.92
C ALA A 32 8.83 -6.11 -5.71
N THR A 33 9.49 -5.53 -6.72
CA THR A 33 10.57 -6.20 -7.46
C THR A 33 11.81 -6.42 -6.60
N ALA A 34 12.16 -5.42 -5.80
CA ALA A 34 13.38 -5.44 -5.00
C ALA A 34 13.29 -6.35 -3.76
N PHE A 35 12.08 -6.56 -3.21
CA PHE A 35 11.83 -7.29 -1.97
C PHE A 35 10.66 -8.27 -2.13
N PRO A 36 10.84 -9.38 -2.87
CA PRO A 36 9.75 -10.29 -3.21
C PRO A 36 9.15 -11.02 -1.99
N GLN A 37 9.90 -11.12 -0.88
CA GLN A 37 9.49 -11.79 0.35
C GLN A 37 8.92 -10.82 1.40
N ILE A 38 8.72 -9.54 1.05
CA ILE A 38 8.26 -8.55 2.02
C ILE A 38 6.85 -8.89 2.55
N ARG A 39 6.71 -8.83 3.87
CA ARG A 39 5.48 -9.12 4.64
C ARG A 39 4.97 -7.89 5.35
N LEU A 40 5.85 -7.04 5.86
CA LEU A 40 5.50 -5.77 6.48
C LEU A 40 6.22 -4.64 5.73
N LEU A 41 5.45 -3.67 5.25
CA LEU A 41 5.97 -2.53 4.53
C LEU A 41 5.40 -1.24 5.12
N GLY A 42 6.25 -0.27 5.44
CA GLY A 42 5.83 1.07 5.87
C GLY A 42 6.30 2.14 4.90
N LEU A 43 5.35 2.90 4.35
CA LEU A 43 5.56 3.97 3.37
C LEU A 43 4.62 5.14 3.66
N TYR A 44 4.82 6.27 2.99
CA TYR A 44 3.91 7.40 3.08
C TYR A 44 3.21 7.66 1.74
N PHE A 45 2.00 8.23 1.79
CA PHE A 45 1.31 8.75 0.62
C PHE A 45 1.71 10.20 0.40
N ASP A 46 2.21 10.50 -0.80
CA ASP A 46 2.38 11.88 -1.23
C ASP A 46 1.02 12.43 -1.68
N HIS A 47 0.69 13.62 -1.22
CA HIS A 47 -0.51 14.35 -1.61
C HIS A 47 -0.39 14.95 -3.01
N LEU A 48 0.85 15.13 -3.51
CA LEU A 48 1.15 15.76 -4.80
C LEU A 48 1.13 14.77 -5.97
N ASP A 49 1.39 13.49 -5.71
CA ASP A 49 1.47 12.44 -6.73
C ASP A 49 0.48 11.32 -6.37
N PRO A 50 -0.82 11.51 -6.66
CA PRO A 50 -1.82 10.51 -6.36
C PRO A 50 -1.46 9.21 -7.10
N PRO A 51 -1.68 8.05 -6.48
CA PRO A 51 -1.42 6.78 -7.13
C PRO A 51 -2.14 6.73 -8.49
N GLY A 52 -1.38 6.31 -9.52
CA GLY A 52 -1.85 6.29 -10.90
C GLY A 52 -3.16 5.49 -11.09
N PRO A 53 -3.86 5.69 -12.22
CA PRO A 53 -5.21 5.17 -12.40
C PRO A 53 -5.27 3.65 -12.20
N ALA A 54 -6.27 3.23 -11.42
CA ALA A 54 -6.59 1.85 -11.08
C ALA A 54 -7.13 1.02 -12.28
N GLY A 55 -6.46 1.09 -13.42
CA GLY A 55 -6.87 0.47 -14.66
C GLY A 55 -6.46 -1.00 -14.78
N ASP A 56 -5.28 -1.34 -14.26
CA ASP A 56 -4.79 -2.72 -14.30
C ASP A 56 -5.02 -3.41 -12.96
N LEU A 57 -5.97 -4.35 -12.92
CA LEU A 57 -6.27 -5.14 -11.73
C LEU A 57 -5.19 -6.22 -11.48
N LEU A 58 -4.45 -6.62 -12.51
CA LEU A 58 -3.48 -7.70 -12.51
C LEU A 58 -2.13 -7.24 -13.11
N PRO A 59 -1.47 -6.22 -12.54
CA PRO A 59 -0.17 -5.79 -13.03
C PRO A 59 0.88 -6.91 -12.92
N GLU A 60 1.88 -6.87 -13.80
CA GLU A 60 3.00 -7.83 -13.81
C GLU A 60 3.76 -7.87 -12.48
N ILE A 61 3.80 -6.74 -11.76
CA ILE A 61 4.54 -6.58 -10.52
C ILE A 61 3.57 -6.44 -9.35
N GLN A 62 3.60 -7.42 -8.45
CA GLN A 62 2.75 -7.49 -7.25
C GLN A 62 3.52 -8.01 -6.04
N PHE A 63 3.10 -7.57 -4.86
CA PHE A 63 3.54 -8.13 -3.59
C PHE A 63 2.91 -9.50 -3.34
N LYS A 64 3.74 -10.52 -3.31
CA LYS A 64 3.31 -11.92 -3.13
C LYS A 64 3.13 -12.31 -1.67
N CYS A 65 3.82 -11.62 -0.77
CA CYS A 65 3.92 -11.99 0.64
C CYS A 65 3.40 -10.91 1.60
N LEU A 66 3.01 -9.74 1.11
CA LEU A 66 2.65 -8.61 1.96
C LEU A 66 1.39 -8.93 2.79
N ARG A 67 1.52 -8.73 4.10
CA ARG A 67 0.47 -8.94 5.11
C ARG A 67 0.08 -7.66 5.82
N GLU A 68 0.97 -6.67 5.86
CA GLU A 68 0.74 -5.45 6.59
C GLU A 68 1.37 -4.27 5.85
N LEU A 69 0.57 -3.22 5.61
CA LEU A 69 1.00 -1.96 5.01
C LEU A 69 0.78 -0.84 6.03
N HIS A 70 1.86 -0.19 6.46
CA HIS A 70 1.82 1.00 7.30
C HIS A 70 1.87 2.23 6.41
N VAL A 71 0.91 3.13 6.62
CA VAL A 71 0.76 4.36 5.84
C VAL A 71 0.98 5.61 6.70
N GLY A 72 1.30 5.41 7.98
CA GLY A 72 1.53 6.50 8.93
C GLY A 72 0.28 7.35 9.11
N ALA A 73 0.51 8.64 9.26
CA ALA A 73 -0.50 9.68 9.24
C ALA A 73 -0.64 10.36 7.88
N SER A 74 -0.28 9.65 6.80
CA SER A 74 -0.35 10.24 5.47
C SER A 74 -1.78 10.69 5.15
N PRO A 75 -1.95 11.88 4.55
CA PRO A 75 -3.25 12.29 4.04
C PRO A 75 -3.66 11.39 2.87
N ILE A 76 -4.97 11.24 2.67
CA ILE A 76 -5.50 10.48 1.54
C ILE A 76 -5.41 11.35 0.28
N PRO A 77 -4.72 10.90 -0.78
CA PRO A 77 -4.61 11.68 -2.01
C PRO A 77 -5.99 12.00 -2.59
N SER A 78 -6.22 13.28 -2.90
CA SER A 78 -7.47 13.81 -3.48
C SER A 78 -8.75 13.52 -2.68
N GLY A 79 -8.67 12.94 -1.48
CA GLY A 79 -9.83 12.50 -0.68
C GLY A 79 -10.62 11.32 -1.29
N ASP A 80 -10.11 10.65 -2.32
CA ASP A 80 -10.82 9.55 -2.99
C ASP A 80 -10.40 8.19 -2.41
N THR A 81 -11.17 7.73 -1.43
CA THR A 81 -10.93 6.45 -0.75
C THR A 81 -11.07 5.24 -1.68
N ALA A 82 -11.92 5.34 -2.71
CA ALA A 82 -12.15 4.25 -3.67
C ALA A 82 -10.97 4.11 -4.63
N ALA A 83 -10.49 5.21 -5.19
CA ALA A 83 -9.33 5.20 -6.08
C ALA A 83 -8.08 4.65 -5.38
N VAL A 84 -7.83 5.10 -4.16
CA VAL A 84 -6.70 4.61 -3.34
C VAL A 84 -6.86 3.12 -3.04
N GLY A 85 -8.05 2.67 -2.65
CA GLY A 85 -8.30 1.26 -2.36
C GLY A 85 -8.14 0.35 -3.60
N LEU A 86 -8.60 0.80 -4.77
CA LEU A 86 -8.41 0.07 -6.03
C LEU A 86 -6.93 -0.02 -6.41
N TYR A 87 -6.19 1.10 -6.30
CA TYR A 87 -4.76 1.12 -6.57
C TYR A 87 -4.01 0.16 -5.64
N LEU A 88 -4.25 0.21 -4.33
CA LEU A 88 -3.60 -0.69 -3.37
C LEU A 88 -3.88 -2.16 -3.70
N ALA A 89 -5.14 -2.50 -4.00
CA ALA A 89 -5.50 -3.87 -4.39
C ALA A 89 -4.81 -4.35 -5.67
N SER A 90 -4.54 -3.47 -6.63
CA SER A 90 -3.80 -3.84 -7.85
C SER A 90 -2.41 -4.38 -7.53
N LEU A 91 -1.75 -3.83 -6.49
CA LEU A 91 -0.38 -4.15 -6.11
C LEU A 91 -0.26 -5.43 -5.27
N PHE A 92 -1.36 -5.96 -4.75
CA PHE A 92 -1.38 -7.15 -3.89
C PHE A 92 -1.68 -8.40 -4.72
N ALA A 93 -0.86 -9.43 -4.59
CA ALA A 93 -1.07 -10.67 -5.33
C ALA A 93 -2.36 -11.38 -4.87
N VAL A 94 -2.99 -12.14 -5.76
CA VAL A 94 -4.17 -12.96 -5.42
C VAL A 94 -3.86 -13.85 -4.22
N GLY A 95 -4.80 -13.94 -3.27
CA GLY A 95 -4.62 -14.68 -2.02
C GLY A 95 -3.94 -13.90 -0.90
N THR A 96 -3.41 -12.69 -1.18
CA THR A 96 -2.96 -11.78 -0.12
C THR A 96 -4.11 -10.89 0.35
N LYS A 97 -4.19 -10.67 1.67
CA LYS A 97 -5.18 -9.80 2.32
C LYS A 97 -4.47 -8.94 3.36
N PRO A 98 -3.70 -7.94 2.91
CA PRO A 98 -2.90 -7.15 3.83
C PRO A 98 -3.79 -6.23 4.66
N SER A 99 -3.48 -6.12 5.95
CA SER A 99 -4.05 -5.12 6.83
C SER A 99 -3.39 -3.77 6.59
N ILE A 100 -4.18 -2.69 6.60
CA ILE A 100 -3.69 -1.32 6.41
C ILE A 100 -3.71 -0.59 7.75
N LYS A 101 -2.54 -0.16 8.21
CA LYS A 101 -2.39 0.58 9.47
C LYS A 101 -2.00 2.03 9.22
N ALA A 102 -2.92 2.92 9.58
CA ALA A 102 -2.73 4.36 9.58
C ALA A 102 -2.55 4.85 11.02
N GLU A 103 -1.36 4.63 11.57
CA GLU A 103 -0.98 5.03 12.92
C GLU A 103 0.24 5.95 12.83
N ALA A 104 0.26 7.02 13.63
CA ALA A 104 1.44 7.87 13.73
C ALA A 104 2.58 7.05 14.35
N SER A 105 3.67 6.85 13.60
CA SER A 105 4.87 6.22 14.12
C SER A 105 5.50 7.12 15.18
N GLY A 106 5.96 6.52 16.28
CA GLY A 106 6.42 7.23 17.47
C GLY A 106 7.71 8.04 17.25
N ALA A 107 7.60 9.21 16.62
CA ALA A 107 8.52 10.32 16.72
C ALA A 107 7.68 11.60 16.68
N ARG A 108 7.42 12.17 17.87
CA ARG A 108 6.66 13.42 18.03
C ARG A 108 7.33 14.55 17.25
N SER A 109 6.81 14.84 16.06
CA SER A 109 6.90 16.16 15.44
C SER A 109 5.82 17.04 16.04
N ASN A 110 6.18 18.20 16.57
CA ASN A 110 5.28 19.15 17.23
C ASN A 110 4.26 19.82 16.30
N SER A 111 4.13 19.37 15.05
CA SER A 111 3.22 19.92 14.04
C SER A 111 2.49 18.81 13.30
N PHE A 112 1.65 18.06 14.02
CA PHE A 112 0.73 17.11 13.39
C PHE A 112 -0.54 17.86 12.93
N TYR A 113 -0.69 18.03 11.62
CA TYR A 113 -1.88 18.64 11.01
C TYR A 113 -2.80 17.61 10.33
N GLY A 114 -2.54 16.32 10.49
CA GLY A 114 -3.40 15.25 9.97
C GLY A 114 -4.56 14.96 10.91
N SER A 115 -5.77 14.81 10.38
CA SER A 115 -6.77 14.00 11.06
C SER A 115 -6.26 12.55 11.00
N LEU A 116 -6.16 11.84 12.13
CA LEU A 116 -6.14 10.36 12.09
C LEU A 116 -7.51 9.93 11.56
N ALA A 117 -7.71 10.03 10.25
CA ALA A 117 -8.97 9.74 9.59
C ALA A 117 -9.15 8.23 9.50
N SER A 118 -9.26 7.62 10.68
CA SER A 118 -9.43 6.19 10.92
C SER A 118 -10.58 5.64 10.08
N GLU A 119 -11.65 6.41 9.91
CA GLU A 119 -12.82 5.99 9.11
C GLU A 119 -12.55 5.94 7.61
N GLU A 120 -11.77 6.89 7.07
CA GLU A 120 -11.42 6.90 5.64
C GLU A 120 -10.44 5.76 5.32
N TRP A 121 -9.47 5.49 6.20
CA TRP A 121 -8.57 4.35 6.06
C TRP A 121 -9.27 3.00 6.19
N LYS A 122 -10.28 2.89 7.08
CA LYS A 122 -11.18 1.72 7.12
C LYS A 122 -12.00 1.59 5.84
N GLU A 123 -12.39 2.69 5.21
CA GLU A 123 -13.07 2.66 3.91
C GLU A 123 -12.13 2.20 2.79
N ILE A 124 -10.90 2.70 2.75
CA ILE A 124 -9.85 2.23 1.83
C ILE A 124 -9.63 0.72 2.00
N GLU A 125 -9.51 0.23 3.23
CA GLU A 125 -9.33 -1.20 3.49
C GLU A 125 -10.54 -2.03 3.02
N ARG A 126 -11.77 -1.51 3.19
CA ARG A 126 -12.98 -2.14 2.62
C ARG A 126 -12.91 -2.22 1.09
N TRP A 127 -12.48 -1.15 0.42
CA TRP A 127 -12.29 -1.14 -1.03
C TRP A 127 -11.22 -2.14 -1.47
N VAL A 128 -10.08 -2.19 -0.78
CA VAL A 128 -9.02 -3.16 -1.05
C VAL A 128 -9.57 -4.58 -0.98
N HIS A 129 -10.23 -4.94 0.12
CA HIS A 129 -10.78 -6.28 0.30
C HIS A 129 -11.84 -6.63 -0.73
N ARG A 130 -12.70 -5.67 -1.11
CA ARG A 130 -13.72 -5.88 -2.14
C ARG A 130 -13.07 -6.15 -3.50
N THR A 131 -12.07 -5.35 -3.87
CA THR A 131 -11.34 -5.48 -5.14
C THR A 131 -10.54 -6.78 -5.19
N MET A 132 -9.92 -7.20 -4.08
CA MET A 132 -9.22 -8.48 -4.00
C MET A 132 -10.15 -9.68 -4.22
N ARG A 133 -11.40 -9.64 -3.73
CA ARG A 133 -12.39 -10.69 -4.03
C ARG A 133 -12.75 -10.75 -5.52
N VAL A 134 -12.85 -9.60 -6.18
CA VAL A 134 -13.07 -9.54 -7.63
C VAL A 134 -11.88 -10.14 -8.37
N LYS A 135 -10.66 -9.76 -7.97
CA LYS A 135 -9.40 -10.27 -8.51
C LYS A 135 -9.29 -11.80 -8.37
N GLU A 136 -9.62 -12.34 -7.20
CA GLU A 136 -9.71 -13.78 -6.95
C GLU A 136 -10.71 -14.45 -7.92
N ALA A 137 -11.92 -13.91 -8.05
CA ALA A 137 -12.96 -14.46 -8.92
C ALA A 137 -12.56 -14.44 -10.40
N VAL A 138 -11.90 -13.37 -10.86
CA VAL A 138 -11.37 -13.26 -12.23
C VAL A 138 -10.32 -14.34 -12.48
N MET A 139 -9.36 -14.52 -11.56
CA MET A 139 -8.34 -15.55 -11.70
C MET A 139 -8.91 -16.97 -11.70
N CYS A 140 -9.90 -17.27 -10.85
CA CYS A 140 -10.57 -18.58 -10.86
C CYS A 140 -11.23 -18.89 -12.22
N ARG A 141 -11.82 -17.89 -12.87
CA ARG A 141 -12.42 -18.05 -14.21
C ARG A 141 -11.36 -18.26 -15.28
N LEU A 142 -10.25 -17.54 -15.22
CA LEU A 142 -9.15 -17.67 -16.18
C LEU A 142 -8.44 -19.03 -16.09
N SER A 143 -8.31 -19.60 -14.89
CA SER A 143 -7.68 -20.91 -14.67
C SER A 143 -8.58 -22.10 -15.02
N SER A 144 -9.84 -21.87 -15.36
CA SER A 144 -10.82 -22.92 -15.71
C SER A 144 -10.93 -23.18 -17.23
N HIS A 145 -10.09 -22.51 -18.02
CA HIS A 145 -9.95 -22.65 -19.47
C HIS A 145 -8.55 -23.16 -19.83
#